data_AF-A0A1I6KS93-F1
#
_entry.id   AF-A0A1I6KS93-F1
#
_cell.length_a   1.000
_cell.length_b   1.000
_cell.length_c   1.000
_cell.angle_alpha   90.00
_cell.angle_beta   90.00
_cell.angle_gamma   90.00
#
_symmetry.space_group_name_H-M   'P 1'
#
loop_
_entity.id
_entity.type
_entity.pdbx_description
1 polymer ?
#
loop_
_entity_poly.entity_id
_entity_poly.type
_entity_poly.pdbx_seq_one_letter_code
_entity_poly.pdbx_strand_id
1 'polypeptide(L)'
;MRRLLVALVLVSCLPATAMGVGALAVPGATPVGSQPVIVELYPNPIADEDAGEYAVVSLPSDVDPADYVFTDGEVTVSLANASAGARVAVANDRRAANLTDHSLLVDSSLSLANGGEEVWIERNGTDTNATVVHERRYRDAPEGEVATWNDSRIRWRQIGATDRPVVRGGPGRVRAFVLPDSPGVPVETLRDADRRILLAGYTLVSDRVVDALTRAHERGVTVRVLLEGEPVGGRMRREADLLDRLAAAGVDVRLVGGEHARYDYHHAKYAVVDDRAVVMTENWKPAGTGGNSSRGWGVVTDQPRVVDGLEATFRADAGWRDAKPWDEFRRGRQFERGERSVGEYPTRFESTRVGVDRADLLVAPDNAQDRLVRTIDSADDSVDVVQVTLGDWDSPLVVALRRAARCGVDVRLLLGNAWYNREDNQALADRFDEWASDRDVSLTAKLAEPGNRYEKIHAKGAVIDDDRVVLGSLNWNEQAATSNREVILLLYGDEAADYYGEVFDADWNGGKPGLPVGLIGAVVGCLIVAGLVVRRLEFEG
;
A
#
# COMPACT_ATOMS: atom_id res chain seq x y z
N MET A 1 -43.15 -38.19 -44.98
CA MET A 1 -43.31 -39.31 -44.02
C MET A 1 -42.32 -39.10 -42.89
N ARG A 2 -42.76 -39.33 -41.62
CA ARG A 2 -42.10 -39.08 -40.30
C ARG A 2 -41.99 -37.58 -39.93
N ARG A 3 -42.86 -36.90 -39.17
CA ARG A 3 -43.63 -37.06 -37.89
C ARG A 3 -42.84 -36.84 -36.58
N LEU A 4 -43.18 -35.69 -35.94
CA LEU A 4 -43.38 -35.39 -34.49
C LEU A 4 -42.15 -35.41 -33.55
N LEU A 5 -42.01 -34.62 -32.48
CA LEU A 5 -42.97 -33.91 -31.60
C LEU A 5 -42.19 -32.84 -30.79
N VAL A 6 -42.71 -31.61 -30.63
CA VAL A 6 -42.20 -30.60 -29.69
C VAL A 6 -43.22 -30.44 -28.56
N ALA A 7 -42.79 -30.64 -27.32
CA ALA A 7 -43.60 -30.45 -26.13
C ALA A 7 -43.30 -29.07 -25.52
N LEU A 8 -44.35 -28.26 -25.38
CA LEU A 8 -44.35 -26.96 -24.72
C LEU A 8 -44.87 -27.18 -23.28
N VAL A 9 -44.09 -26.81 -22.27
CA VAL A 9 -44.55 -26.78 -20.87
C VAL A 9 -44.60 -25.33 -20.41
N LEU A 10 -45.82 -24.87 -20.15
CA LEU A 10 -46.17 -23.61 -19.49
C LEU A 10 -46.13 -23.84 -17.97
N VAL A 11 -45.38 -23.01 -17.24
CA VAL A 11 -45.55 -22.82 -15.79
C VAL A 11 -45.64 -21.34 -15.49
N SER A 12 -46.78 -20.96 -14.93
CA SER A 12 -47.16 -19.65 -14.43
C SER A 12 -46.57 -19.38 -13.05
N CYS A 13 -46.01 -18.18 -12.82
CA CYS A 13 -45.76 -17.64 -11.48
C CYS A 13 -46.20 -16.16 -11.41
N LEU A 14 -46.91 -15.85 -10.32
CA LEU A 14 -47.55 -14.59 -9.92
C LEU A 14 -46.54 -13.48 -9.54
N PRO A 15 -46.97 -12.20 -9.47
CA PRO A 15 -46.09 -11.08 -9.13
C PRO A 15 -45.95 -10.91 -7.61
N ALA A 16 -44.73 -10.81 -7.11
CA ALA A 16 -44.44 -10.40 -5.73
C ALA A 16 -43.89 -8.97 -5.73
N THR A 17 -44.53 -8.14 -4.93
CA THR A 17 -44.29 -6.71 -4.67
C THR A 17 -42.88 -6.44 -4.13
N ALA A 18 -42.17 -5.50 -4.74
CA ALA A 18 -40.93 -4.95 -4.21
C ALA A 18 -41.24 -3.85 -3.16
N MET A 19 -40.97 -4.14 -1.90
CA MET A 19 -40.83 -3.12 -0.86
C MET A 19 -39.34 -2.83 -0.66
N GLY A 20 -38.99 -1.54 -0.69
CA GLY A 20 -37.63 -1.06 -0.49
C GLY A 20 -37.10 -1.37 0.91
N VAL A 21 -35.81 -1.69 0.98
CA VAL A 21 -35.07 -1.77 2.24
C VAL A 21 -33.89 -0.82 2.12
N GLY A 22 -33.87 0.16 3.01
CA GLY A 22 -32.84 1.17 3.12
C GLY A 22 -31.48 0.58 3.47
N ALA A 23 -30.45 1.34 3.11
CA ALA A 23 -29.06 1.08 3.45
C ALA A 23 -28.91 0.88 4.96
N LEU A 24 -28.46 -0.32 5.36
CA LEU A 24 -27.99 -0.59 6.70
C LEU A 24 -26.46 -0.49 6.70
N ALA A 25 -25.96 0.35 7.60
CA ALA A 25 -24.57 0.44 7.99
C ALA A 25 -24.04 -0.96 8.37
N VAL A 26 -22.81 -1.27 7.95
CA VAL A 26 -22.11 -2.49 8.36
C VAL A 26 -21.41 -2.20 9.70
N PRO A 27 -21.82 -2.79 10.83
CA PRO A 27 -20.99 -2.83 12.02
C PRO A 27 -19.95 -3.93 11.82
N GLY A 28 -18.72 -3.68 12.28
CA GLY A 28 -17.66 -4.70 12.29
C GLY A 28 -18.15 -5.96 12.98
N ALA A 29 -18.13 -7.08 12.26
CA ALA A 29 -18.48 -8.38 12.82
C ALA A 29 -17.45 -8.73 13.91
N THR A 30 -17.85 -8.52 15.16
CA THR A 30 -17.15 -9.03 16.34
C THR A 30 -17.48 -10.52 16.44
N PRO A 31 -16.53 -11.40 16.82
CA PRO A 31 -16.88 -12.77 17.15
C PRO A 31 -17.91 -12.72 18.28
N VAL A 32 -19.12 -13.24 18.05
CA VAL A 32 -20.15 -13.33 19.07
C VAL A 32 -19.77 -14.50 19.99
N GLY A 33 -18.78 -14.26 20.85
CA GLY A 33 -18.53 -15.10 22.01
C GLY A 33 -19.60 -14.82 23.06
N SER A 34 -20.03 -15.85 23.78
CA SER A 34 -21.02 -15.74 24.87
C SER A 34 -20.40 -15.30 26.21
N GLN A 35 -19.12 -14.89 26.21
CA GLN A 35 -18.38 -14.52 27.40
C GLN A 35 -17.45 -13.32 27.13
N PRO A 36 -17.12 -12.51 28.15
CA PRO A 36 -16.12 -11.46 28.04
C PRO A 36 -14.75 -11.99 27.61
N VAL A 37 -14.04 -11.23 26.79
CA VAL A 37 -12.69 -11.57 26.31
C VAL A 37 -11.75 -10.37 26.34
N ILE A 38 -10.47 -10.62 26.64
CA ILE A 38 -9.39 -9.63 26.54
C ILE A 38 -8.95 -9.60 25.07
N VAL A 39 -9.06 -8.44 24.43
CA VAL A 39 -8.78 -8.28 23.00
C VAL A 39 -7.52 -7.48 22.71
N GLU A 40 -7.04 -6.71 23.68
CA GLU A 40 -5.92 -5.78 23.52
C GLU A 40 -5.21 -5.56 24.86
N LEU A 41 -3.88 -5.46 24.87
CA LEU A 41 -3.08 -4.99 26.02
C LEU A 41 -2.06 -3.96 25.56
N TYR A 42 -1.85 -2.91 26.35
CA TYR A 42 -0.81 -1.91 26.19
C TYR A 42 -0.03 -1.75 27.50
N PRO A 43 0.84 -2.72 27.83
CA PRO A 43 1.49 -2.79 29.14
C PRO A 43 2.76 -1.93 29.26
N ASN A 44 3.40 -1.54 28.15
CA ASN A 44 4.65 -0.76 28.17
C ASN A 44 4.47 0.60 27.46
N PRO A 45 3.84 1.60 28.11
CA PRO A 45 3.66 2.91 27.53
C PRO A 45 4.95 3.70 27.30
N ILE A 46 4.91 4.57 26.30
CA ILE A 46 6.01 5.54 26.04
C ILE A 46 6.06 6.65 27.10
N ALA A 47 4.97 6.85 27.84
CA ALA A 47 4.94 7.85 28.89
C ALA A 47 5.72 7.37 30.11
N ASP A 48 6.42 8.29 30.78
CA ASP A 48 7.12 8.00 32.03
C ASP A 48 6.19 7.31 33.06
N GLU A 49 6.78 6.39 33.83
CA GLU A 49 6.08 5.60 34.86
C GLU A 49 4.92 4.75 34.30
N ASP A 50 5.05 4.28 33.05
CA ASP A 50 4.07 3.42 32.37
C ASP A 50 2.65 4.00 32.39
N ALA A 51 2.56 5.32 32.31
CA ALA A 51 1.29 5.97 32.49
C ALA A 51 0.39 5.91 31.25
N GLY A 52 -0.83 5.44 31.48
CA GLY A 52 -1.80 5.18 30.43
C GLY A 52 -1.66 3.77 29.86
N GLU A 53 -1.03 2.84 30.60
CA GLU A 53 -1.14 1.42 30.30
C GLU A 53 -2.61 0.98 30.43
N TYR A 54 -3.01 0.00 29.63
CA TYR A 54 -4.38 -0.47 29.67
C TYR A 54 -4.57 -1.88 29.11
N ALA A 55 -5.71 -2.48 29.47
CA ALA A 55 -6.25 -3.69 28.90
C ALA A 55 -7.65 -3.47 28.36
N VAL A 56 -7.94 -3.89 27.12
CA VAL A 56 -9.29 -3.79 26.54
C VAL A 56 -10.04 -5.10 26.71
N VAL A 57 -11.18 -5.01 27.40
CA VAL A 57 -12.14 -6.09 27.57
C VAL A 57 -13.32 -5.86 26.63
N SER A 58 -13.63 -6.87 25.80
CA SER A 58 -14.83 -6.91 24.98
C SER A 58 -15.95 -7.62 25.74
N LEU A 59 -17.05 -6.91 25.99
CA LEU A 59 -18.21 -7.42 26.72
C LEU A 59 -19.35 -7.76 25.73
N PRO A 60 -19.86 -9.00 25.71
CA PRO A 60 -21.06 -9.35 24.97
C PRO A 60 -22.29 -8.54 25.39
N SER A 61 -23.31 -8.47 24.54
CA SER A 61 -24.54 -7.71 24.83
C SER A 61 -25.47 -8.38 25.84
N ASP A 62 -25.28 -9.67 26.08
CA ASP A 62 -26.13 -10.55 26.90
C ASP A 62 -25.53 -10.86 28.30
N VAL A 63 -24.38 -10.27 28.63
CA VAL A 63 -23.77 -10.37 29.96
C VAL A 63 -24.09 -9.16 30.81
N ASP A 64 -24.16 -9.33 32.14
CA ASP A 64 -24.14 -8.22 33.09
C ASP A 64 -22.68 -7.92 33.47
N PRO A 65 -22.11 -6.75 33.11
CA PRO A 65 -20.73 -6.42 33.46
C PRO A 65 -20.45 -6.43 34.97
N ALA A 66 -21.46 -6.29 35.83
CA ALA A 66 -21.30 -6.39 37.28
C ALA A 66 -20.92 -7.80 37.77
N ASP A 67 -21.18 -8.83 36.97
CA ASP A 67 -20.78 -10.21 37.25
C ASP A 67 -19.27 -10.44 37.03
N TYR A 68 -18.52 -9.47 36.49
CA TYR A 68 -17.15 -9.69 36.02
C TYR A 68 -16.15 -8.70 36.59
N VAL A 69 -14.91 -9.20 36.74
CA VAL A 69 -13.74 -8.42 37.13
C VAL A 69 -12.57 -8.71 36.20
N PHE A 70 -11.69 -7.74 36.01
CA PHE A 70 -10.39 -7.90 35.35
C PHE A 70 -9.29 -7.92 36.42
N THR A 71 -8.29 -8.78 36.28
CA THR A 71 -7.19 -8.88 37.25
C THR A 71 -5.90 -9.36 36.60
N ASP A 72 -4.77 -8.95 37.17
CA ASP A 72 -3.39 -9.41 36.90
C ASP A 72 -2.87 -10.39 37.98
N GLY A 73 -3.62 -10.55 39.08
CA GLY A 73 -3.24 -11.33 40.26
C GLY A 73 -2.92 -10.48 41.49
N GLU A 74 -2.57 -9.22 41.29
CA GLU A 74 -2.23 -8.25 42.33
C GLU A 74 -3.38 -7.27 42.57
N VAL A 75 -4.04 -6.84 41.50
CA VAL A 75 -5.13 -5.87 41.48
C VAL A 75 -6.34 -6.46 40.78
N THR A 76 -7.53 -6.15 41.31
CA THR A 76 -8.81 -6.58 40.73
C THR A 76 -9.68 -5.36 40.47
N VAL A 77 -10.02 -5.12 39.20
CA VAL A 77 -10.86 -4.00 38.77
C VAL A 77 -12.24 -4.51 38.37
N SER A 78 -13.28 -3.95 39.00
CA SER A 78 -14.67 -4.30 38.69
C SER A 78 -15.10 -3.75 37.33
N LEU A 79 -15.77 -4.59 36.52
CA LEU A 79 -16.34 -4.19 35.25
C LEU A 79 -17.78 -3.65 35.36
N ALA A 80 -18.32 -3.49 36.57
CA ALA A 80 -19.71 -3.08 36.81
C ALA A 80 -20.11 -1.73 36.18
N ASN A 81 -19.14 -0.82 35.99
CA ASN A 81 -19.36 0.49 35.36
C ASN A 81 -19.19 0.47 33.83
N ALA A 82 -18.91 -0.69 33.23
CA ALA A 82 -18.86 -0.85 31.78
C ALA A 82 -20.25 -1.06 31.20
N SER A 83 -20.38 -0.87 29.88
CA SER A 83 -21.62 -1.15 29.15
C SER A 83 -21.56 -2.54 28.50
N ALA A 84 -22.64 -3.32 28.65
CA ALA A 84 -22.81 -4.55 27.89
C ALA A 84 -22.83 -4.26 26.38
N GLY A 85 -22.26 -5.16 25.58
CA GLY A 85 -22.14 -4.99 24.13
C GLY A 85 -21.08 -3.97 23.69
N ALA A 86 -20.22 -3.52 24.60
CA ALA A 86 -19.16 -2.55 24.33
C ALA A 86 -17.76 -3.11 24.65
N ARG A 87 -16.75 -2.38 24.20
CA ARG A 87 -15.36 -2.57 24.62
C ARG A 87 -15.01 -1.50 25.65
N VAL A 88 -14.33 -1.91 26.72
CA VAL A 88 -13.90 -1.04 27.82
C VAL A 88 -12.41 -1.22 28.05
N ALA A 89 -11.68 -0.11 28.22
CA ALA A 89 -10.27 -0.13 28.56
C ALA A 89 -10.11 0.05 30.08
N VAL A 90 -9.56 -0.96 30.74
CA VAL A 90 -9.13 -0.91 32.14
C VAL A 90 -7.72 -0.33 32.16
N ALA A 91 -7.51 0.81 32.79
CA ALA A 91 -6.27 1.60 32.66
C ALA A 91 -5.76 2.12 34.00
N ASN A 92 -4.46 2.33 34.13
CA ASN A 92 -3.86 2.92 35.33
C ASN A 92 -4.03 4.45 35.41
N ASP A 93 -4.18 5.13 34.27
CA ASP A 93 -4.20 6.59 34.16
C ASP A 93 -5.19 7.07 33.09
N ARG A 94 -5.80 8.24 33.32
CA ARG A 94 -6.71 8.90 32.37
C ARG A 94 -6.04 9.28 31.05
N ARG A 95 -4.71 9.37 31.00
CA ARG A 95 -3.91 9.59 29.78
C ARG A 95 -4.18 8.53 28.70
N ALA A 96 -4.62 7.32 29.08
CA ALA A 96 -5.06 6.30 28.13
C ALA A 96 -6.18 6.79 27.18
N ALA A 97 -6.96 7.80 27.56
CA ALA A 97 -8.03 8.38 26.72
C ALA A 97 -7.50 9.00 25.42
N ASN A 98 -6.20 9.32 25.35
CA ASN A 98 -5.56 9.82 24.14
C ASN A 98 -5.00 8.69 23.25
N LEU A 99 -5.06 7.44 23.71
CA LEU A 99 -4.44 6.27 23.08
C LEU A 99 -5.48 5.27 22.56
N THR A 100 -6.68 5.27 23.15
CA THR A 100 -7.79 4.38 22.75
C THR A 100 -9.10 5.13 22.61
N ASP A 101 -9.92 4.70 21.65
CA ASP A 101 -11.30 5.19 21.45
C ASP A 101 -12.31 4.51 22.41
N HIS A 102 -11.85 3.59 23.25
CA HIS A 102 -12.69 2.86 24.21
C HIS A 102 -12.95 3.67 25.49
N SER A 103 -14.13 3.47 26.08
CA SER A 103 -14.44 4.05 27.39
C SER A 103 -13.49 3.51 28.46
N LEU A 104 -13.06 4.37 29.38
CA LEU A 104 -12.08 4.01 30.40
C LEU A 104 -12.73 3.59 31.73
N LEU A 105 -12.18 2.54 32.34
CA LEU A 105 -12.25 2.26 33.77
C LEU A 105 -10.85 2.49 34.34
N VAL A 106 -10.70 3.56 35.12
CA VAL A 106 -9.39 3.95 35.63
C VAL A 106 -9.23 3.47 37.06
N ASP A 107 -8.20 2.67 37.30
CA ASP A 107 -7.73 2.27 38.63
C ASP A 107 -6.22 2.46 38.70
N SER A 108 -5.77 3.45 39.46
CA SER A 108 -4.35 3.82 39.55
C SER A 108 -3.47 2.79 40.26
N SER A 109 -4.05 1.70 40.77
CA SER A 109 -3.29 0.58 41.32
C SER A 109 -2.90 -0.44 40.26
N LEU A 110 -3.57 -0.48 39.10
CA LEU A 110 -3.18 -1.33 37.99
C LEU A 110 -1.73 -1.02 37.59
N SER A 111 -0.92 -2.06 37.42
CA SER A 111 0.50 -1.95 37.09
C SER A 111 0.92 -3.19 36.30
N LEU A 112 0.82 -3.13 34.96
CA LEU A 112 1.13 -4.27 34.12
C LEU A 112 2.65 -4.46 33.99
N ALA A 113 3.12 -5.70 34.05
CA ALA A 113 4.57 -5.95 34.03
C ALA A 113 5.16 -5.87 32.60
N ASN A 114 6.07 -4.93 32.36
CA ASN A 114 6.80 -4.81 31.08
C ASN A 114 7.55 -6.10 30.68
N GLY A 115 8.09 -6.84 31.66
CA GLY A 115 8.78 -8.12 31.42
C GLY A 115 7.85 -9.28 31.04
N GLY A 116 6.54 -9.11 31.20
CA GLY A 116 5.54 -10.15 30.93
C GLY A 116 4.68 -10.49 32.12
N GLU A 117 3.41 -10.75 31.84
CA GLU A 117 2.38 -10.99 32.84
C GLU A 117 1.30 -11.93 32.29
N GLU A 118 0.48 -12.43 33.20
CA GLU A 118 -0.77 -13.13 32.91
C GLU A 118 -1.93 -12.30 33.47
N VAL A 119 -2.90 -11.99 32.62
CA VAL A 119 -4.09 -11.21 32.98
C VAL A 119 -5.34 -12.00 32.61
N TRP A 120 -6.38 -11.91 33.43
CA TRP A 120 -7.59 -12.68 33.21
C TRP A 120 -8.85 -11.96 33.66
N ILE A 121 -9.97 -12.44 33.12
CA ILE A 121 -11.30 -12.04 33.51
C ILE A 121 -11.88 -13.16 34.36
N GLU A 122 -12.44 -12.79 35.51
CA GLU A 122 -13.18 -13.71 36.37
C GLU A 122 -14.66 -13.35 36.38
N ARG A 123 -15.50 -14.39 36.47
CA ARG A 123 -16.91 -14.24 36.82
C ARG A 123 -17.07 -14.44 38.32
N ASN A 124 -17.69 -13.46 38.98
CA ASN A 124 -18.12 -13.53 40.37
C ASN A 124 -19.15 -14.67 40.54
N GLY A 125 -18.80 -15.68 41.32
CA GLY A 125 -19.72 -16.76 41.71
C GLY A 125 -20.52 -16.43 42.97
N THR A 126 -21.65 -17.11 43.18
CA THR A 126 -22.44 -17.01 44.42
C THR A 126 -21.80 -17.71 45.62
N ASP A 127 -20.86 -18.63 45.36
CA ASP A 127 -19.97 -19.27 46.34
C ASP A 127 -18.53 -18.89 45.98
N THR A 128 -17.64 -18.84 46.96
CA THR A 128 -16.27 -18.28 46.96
C THR A 128 -15.26 -18.75 45.88
N ASN A 129 -15.70 -19.46 44.82
CA ASN A 129 -14.89 -19.81 43.65
C ASN A 129 -15.22 -18.88 42.49
N ALA A 130 -14.40 -17.83 42.31
CA ALA A 130 -14.36 -17.08 41.07
C ALA A 130 -13.98 -18.03 39.92
N THR A 131 -14.62 -17.87 38.76
CA THR A 131 -14.33 -18.69 37.58
C THR A 131 -13.62 -17.85 36.54
N VAL A 132 -12.40 -18.23 36.16
CA VAL A 132 -11.68 -17.62 35.04
C VAL A 132 -12.44 -17.90 33.74
N VAL A 133 -12.88 -16.85 33.05
CA VAL A 133 -13.62 -16.97 31.79
C VAL A 133 -12.73 -16.73 30.57
N HIS A 134 -11.67 -15.94 30.73
CA HIS A 134 -10.71 -15.69 29.66
C HIS A 134 -9.38 -15.19 30.22
N GLU A 135 -8.28 -15.66 29.65
CA GLU A 135 -6.93 -15.30 30.05
C GLU A 135 -6.07 -14.89 28.85
N ARG A 136 -5.09 -14.02 29.12
CA ARG A 136 -4.04 -13.65 28.18
C ARG A 136 -2.71 -13.57 28.90
N ARG A 137 -1.68 -14.00 28.19
CA ARG A 137 -0.30 -13.94 28.65
C ARG A 137 0.57 -13.30 27.59
N TYR A 138 1.51 -12.47 28.05
CA TYR A 138 2.55 -11.90 27.21
C TYR A 138 3.91 -11.96 27.91
N ARG A 139 4.97 -11.69 27.15
CA ARG A 139 6.36 -11.58 27.64
C ARG A 139 7.04 -10.47 26.88
N ASP A 140 7.99 -9.81 27.54
CA ASP A 140 8.87 -8.81 26.95
C ASP A 140 8.10 -7.78 26.11
N ALA A 141 7.19 -7.05 26.75
CA ALA A 141 6.36 -6.06 26.07
C ALA A 141 7.23 -4.96 25.45
N PRO A 142 7.18 -4.76 24.12
CA PRO A 142 7.90 -3.66 23.49
C PRO A 142 7.29 -2.32 23.89
N GLU A 143 8.15 -1.33 24.16
CA GLU A 143 7.71 0.03 24.47
C GLU A 143 6.89 0.59 23.30
N GLY A 144 5.75 1.18 23.60
CA GLY A 144 4.92 1.80 22.58
C GLY A 144 4.10 0.83 21.74
N GLU A 145 4.10 -0.46 22.04
CA GLU A 145 3.35 -1.45 21.26
C GLU A 145 2.15 -2.05 21.99
N VAL A 146 1.09 -2.23 21.23
CA VAL A 146 -0.15 -2.85 21.62
C VAL A 146 -0.14 -4.32 21.22
N ALA A 147 -0.39 -5.19 22.18
CA ALA A 147 -0.62 -6.61 21.96
C ALA A 147 -2.06 -6.86 21.51
N THR A 148 -2.19 -7.58 20.40
CA THR A 148 -3.44 -8.20 19.95
C THR A 148 -3.20 -9.69 19.74
N TRP A 149 -4.26 -10.50 19.66
CA TRP A 149 -4.13 -11.95 19.46
C TRP A 149 -4.79 -12.42 18.17
N ASN A 150 -4.09 -13.29 17.45
CA ASN A 150 -4.67 -14.19 16.47
C ASN A 150 -4.62 -15.61 17.05
N ASP A 151 -5.76 -16.09 17.52
CA ASP A 151 -5.87 -17.26 18.39
C ASP A 151 -4.95 -17.16 19.62
N SER A 152 -3.92 -18.01 19.71
CA SER A 152 -2.94 -18.00 20.79
C SER A 152 -1.67 -17.20 20.48
N ARG A 153 -1.51 -16.70 19.25
CA ARG A 153 -0.34 -15.93 18.85
C ARG A 153 -0.54 -14.45 19.12
N ILE A 154 0.33 -13.90 19.94
CA ILE A 154 0.43 -12.46 20.15
C ILE A 154 1.00 -11.78 18.90
N ARG A 155 0.40 -10.65 18.53
CA ARG A 155 0.90 -9.72 17.52
C ARG A 155 1.03 -8.35 18.16
N TRP A 156 2.25 -7.85 18.19
CA TRP A 156 2.54 -6.48 18.61
C TRP A 156 2.44 -5.52 17.43
N ARG A 157 1.94 -4.31 17.69
CA ARG A 157 1.87 -3.21 16.73
C ARG A 157 2.08 -1.89 17.47
N GLN A 158 2.78 -0.95 16.84
CA GLN A 158 2.90 0.41 17.36
C GLN A 158 1.54 1.02 17.69
N ILE A 159 1.42 1.68 18.85
CA ILE A 159 0.19 2.35 19.27
C ILE A 159 -0.22 3.41 18.24
N GLY A 160 -1.49 3.38 17.83
CA GLY A 160 -2.02 4.24 16.78
C GLY A 160 -1.70 3.78 15.35
N ALA A 161 -1.04 2.63 15.16
CA ALA A 161 -0.97 1.98 13.87
C ALA A 161 -2.38 1.68 13.34
N THR A 162 -2.57 1.84 12.04
CA THR A 162 -3.86 1.65 11.40
C THR A 162 -4.12 0.19 11.06
N ASP A 163 -5.40 -0.17 10.89
CA ASP A 163 -5.84 -1.45 10.33
C ASP A 163 -6.88 -1.20 9.23
N ARG A 164 -6.43 -0.62 8.12
CA ARG A 164 -7.28 -0.20 7.01
C ARG A 164 -7.78 -1.41 6.23
N PRO A 165 -9.08 -1.46 5.89
CA PRO A 165 -9.58 -2.46 4.95
C PRO A 165 -9.11 -2.12 3.52
N VAL A 166 -9.18 -3.13 2.63
CA VAL A 166 -9.08 -2.89 1.19
C VAL A 166 -10.27 -2.03 0.75
N VAL A 167 -9.98 -0.84 0.21
CA VAL A 167 -11.00 0.08 -0.29
C VAL A 167 -11.23 -0.22 -1.77
N ARG A 168 -12.45 -0.64 -2.12
CA ARG A 168 -12.81 -0.98 -3.50
C ARG A 168 -13.56 0.16 -4.19
N GLY A 169 -12.94 0.73 -5.22
CA GLY A 169 -13.56 1.62 -6.19
C GLY A 169 -14.57 0.89 -7.08
N GLY A 170 -15.41 1.64 -7.79
CA GLY A 170 -16.31 1.11 -8.83
C GLY A 170 -15.67 1.17 -10.23
N PRO A 171 -16.39 0.77 -11.29
CA PRO A 171 -15.93 0.98 -12.66
C PRO A 171 -15.83 2.47 -12.98
N GLY A 172 -14.94 2.82 -13.89
CA GLY A 172 -14.71 4.22 -14.26
C GLY A 172 -13.62 4.38 -15.30
N ARG A 173 -13.10 5.60 -15.43
CA ARG A 173 -11.94 5.89 -16.25
C ARG A 173 -10.87 6.55 -15.40
N VAL A 174 -9.62 6.17 -15.62
CA VAL A 174 -8.47 6.77 -14.96
C VAL A 174 -7.52 7.35 -16.01
N ARG A 175 -6.76 8.39 -15.67
CA ARG A 175 -5.69 8.91 -16.52
C ARG A 175 -4.41 8.17 -16.17
N ALA A 176 -4.05 7.17 -16.97
CA ALA A 176 -2.78 6.47 -16.88
C ALA A 176 -1.66 7.33 -17.47
N PHE A 177 -0.49 7.33 -16.82
CA PHE A 177 0.68 8.03 -17.30
C PHE A 177 1.98 7.40 -16.81
N VAL A 178 3.07 7.69 -17.52
CA VAL A 178 4.43 7.32 -17.11
C VAL A 178 5.37 8.52 -17.14
N LEU A 179 6.42 8.43 -16.33
CA LEU A 179 7.51 9.39 -16.25
C LEU A 179 8.75 8.73 -16.87
N PRO A 180 9.62 9.46 -17.58
CA PRO A 180 9.66 10.91 -17.72
C PRO A 180 8.69 11.50 -18.76
N ASP A 181 7.91 10.68 -19.47
CA ASP A 181 7.13 11.07 -20.65
C ASP A 181 6.02 12.11 -20.37
N SER A 182 5.37 12.01 -19.21
CA SER A 182 4.21 12.84 -18.83
C SER A 182 4.40 13.56 -17.48
N PRO A 183 5.45 14.39 -17.29
CA PRO A 183 5.76 15.03 -16.02
C PRO A 183 4.84 16.22 -15.71
N GLY A 184 4.01 16.64 -16.68
CA GLY A 184 2.97 17.64 -16.50
C GLY A 184 1.79 17.14 -15.67
N VAL A 185 1.43 15.86 -15.78
CA VAL A 185 0.17 15.31 -15.23
C VAL A 185 0.01 15.57 -13.73
N PRO A 186 0.99 15.29 -12.85
CA PRO A 186 0.81 15.55 -11.43
C PRO A 186 0.72 17.05 -11.12
N VAL A 187 1.50 17.88 -11.82
CA VAL A 187 1.55 19.34 -11.58
C VAL A 187 0.27 20.02 -12.07
N GLU A 188 -0.27 19.61 -13.22
CA GLU A 188 -1.58 20.04 -13.73
C GLU A 188 -2.68 19.69 -12.74
N THR A 189 -2.70 18.43 -12.27
CA THR A 189 -3.68 17.96 -11.29
C THR A 189 -3.68 18.84 -10.04
N LEU A 190 -2.51 19.18 -9.48
CA LEU A 190 -2.40 20.08 -8.32
C LEU A 190 -2.85 21.51 -8.63
N ARG A 191 -2.60 22.02 -9.85
CA ARG A 191 -2.97 23.38 -10.24
C ARG A 191 -4.47 23.56 -10.36
N ASP A 192 -5.17 22.52 -10.80
CA ASP A 192 -6.62 22.49 -11.00
C ASP A 192 -7.42 22.36 -9.68
N ALA A 193 -6.78 22.50 -8.52
CA ALA A 193 -7.45 22.43 -7.23
C ALA A 193 -8.28 23.69 -6.94
N ASP A 194 -9.50 23.47 -6.46
CA ASP A 194 -10.47 24.51 -6.07
C ASP A 194 -10.74 24.54 -4.56
N ARG A 195 -10.69 23.40 -3.85
CA ARG A 195 -11.05 23.32 -2.42
C ARG A 195 -9.90 22.84 -1.54
N ARG A 196 -9.24 21.74 -1.89
CA ARG A 196 -8.18 21.13 -1.07
C ARG A 196 -7.11 20.41 -1.87
N ILE A 197 -5.89 20.43 -1.32
CA ILE A 197 -4.77 19.57 -1.69
C ILE A 197 -4.23 18.93 -0.41
N LEU A 198 -4.24 17.60 -0.36
CA LEU A 198 -3.57 16.80 0.67
C LEU A 198 -2.45 16.01 -0.02
N LEU A 199 -1.20 16.47 0.09
CA LEU A 199 -0.06 15.86 -0.57
C LEU A 199 0.75 15.03 0.42
N ALA A 200 0.91 13.75 0.12
CA ALA A 200 1.71 12.80 0.87
C ALA A 200 2.93 12.38 0.03
N GLY A 201 4.12 12.37 0.64
CA GLY A 201 5.35 12.08 -0.08
C GLY A 201 6.47 11.52 0.79
N TYR A 202 7.47 10.91 0.15
CA TYR A 202 8.74 10.61 0.82
C TYR A 202 9.67 11.83 0.81
N THR A 203 9.87 12.44 -0.37
CA THR A 203 10.62 13.70 -0.50
C THR A 203 9.94 14.67 -1.45
N LEU A 204 10.11 15.97 -1.20
CA LEU A 204 9.59 17.09 -1.98
C LEU A 204 10.72 18.05 -2.37
N VAL A 205 11.27 17.86 -3.57
CA VAL A 205 12.40 18.65 -4.12
C VAL A 205 12.03 19.33 -5.45
N SER A 206 10.75 19.29 -5.82
CA SER A 206 10.26 19.83 -7.09
C SER A 206 9.76 21.26 -6.92
N ASP A 207 10.50 22.23 -7.47
CA ASP A 207 10.09 23.65 -7.47
C ASP A 207 8.71 23.84 -8.13
N ARG A 208 8.43 23.08 -9.20
CA ARG A 208 7.15 23.14 -9.92
C ARG A 208 5.96 22.72 -9.06
N VAL A 209 6.17 21.73 -8.19
CA VAL A 209 5.16 21.24 -7.25
C VAL A 209 4.98 22.26 -6.14
N VAL A 210 6.08 22.72 -5.51
CA VAL A 210 6.03 23.75 -4.45
C VAL A 210 5.34 25.02 -4.94
N ASP A 211 5.68 25.50 -6.14
CA ASP A 211 5.01 26.64 -6.77
C ASP A 211 3.52 26.41 -7.01
N ALA A 212 3.10 25.19 -7.39
CA ALA A 212 1.70 24.85 -7.57
C ALA A 212 0.93 24.85 -6.24
N LEU A 213 1.53 24.30 -5.19
CA LEU A 213 0.98 24.30 -3.83
C LEU A 213 0.84 25.71 -3.26
N THR A 214 1.90 26.53 -3.36
CA THR A 214 1.88 27.93 -2.90
C THR A 214 0.79 28.72 -3.63
N ARG A 215 0.73 28.64 -4.96
CA ARG A 215 -0.32 29.33 -5.74
C ARG A 215 -1.72 28.82 -5.44
N ALA A 216 -1.90 27.54 -5.12
CA ALA A 216 -3.20 27.03 -4.70
C ALA A 216 -3.61 27.63 -3.35
N HIS A 217 -2.68 27.67 -2.39
CA HIS A 217 -2.92 28.27 -1.08
C HIS A 217 -3.24 29.77 -1.18
N GLU A 218 -2.52 30.52 -2.02
CA GLU A 218 -2.79 31.94 -2.29
C GLU A 218 -4.18 32.19 -2.89
N ARG A 219 -4.77 31.20 -3.59
CA ARG A 219 -6.15 31.25 -4.08
C ARG A 219 -7.20 30.88 -3.03
N GLY A 220 -6.80 30.49 -1.83
CA GLY A 220 -7.69 30.06 -0.74
C GLY A 220 -7.96 28.55 -0.70
N VAL A 221 -7.24 27.74 -1.48
CA VAL A 221 -7.31 26.27 -1.41
C VAL A 221 -6.67 25.80 -0.10
N THR A 222 -7.31 24.86 0.60
CA THR A 222 -6.70 24.23 1.78
C THR A 222 -5.56 23.32 1.35
N VAL A 223 -4.31 23.68 1.68
CA VAL A 223 -3.14 22.87 1.32
C VAL A 223 -2.49 22.29 2.57
N ARG A 224 -2.31 20.97 2.58
CA ARG A 224 -1.57 20.24 3.62
C ARG A 224 -0.54 19.31 2.98
N VAL A 225 0.65 19.26 3.55
CA VAL A 225 1.77 18.47 3.07
C VAL A 225 2.27 17.57 4.19
N LEU A 226 2.31 16.27 3.94
CA LEU A 226 2.82 15.25 4.86
C LEU A 226 3.99 14.53 4.19
N LEU A 227 5.17 14.56 4.82
CA LEU A 227 6.37 13.92 4.27
C LEU A 227 7.04 12.99 5.29
N GLU A 228 7.86 12.07 4.79
CA GLU A 228 8.84 11.35 5.61
C GLU A 228 9.75 12.34 6.35
N GLY A 229 10.04 12.11 7.62
CA GLY A 229 10.88 12.96 8.46
C GLY A 229 12.36 12.77 8.24
N GLU A 230 12.82 11.53 8.15
CA GLU A 230 14.23 11.12 8.14
C GLU A 230 14.52 10.22 6.94
N PRO A 231 14.40 10.74 5.69
CA PRO A 231 14.62 9.93 4.50
C PRO A 231 16.05 9.38 4.46
N VAL A 232 16.22 8.20 3.88
CA VAL A 232 17.51 7.51 3.69
C VAL A 232 18.47 8.45 2.96
N GLY A 233 19.68 8.58 3.50
CA GLY A 233 20.69 9.53 3.01
C GLY A 233 20.50 10.96 3.52
N GLY A 234 19.52 11.20 4.40
CA GLY A 234 19.26 12.49 5.01
C GLY A 234 18.45 13.44 4.12
N ARG A 235 17.89 14.47 4.75
CA ARG A 235 17.16 15.53 4.03
C ARG A 235 18.13 16.53 3.41
N MET A 236 17.89 16.84 2.14
CA MET A 236 18.68 17.85 1.42
C MET A 236 18.37 19.27 1.91
N ARG A 237 19.38 20.13 1.94
CA ARG A 237 19.22 21.56 2.27
C ARG A 237 18.21 22.25 1.36
N ARG A 238 18.27 21.92 0.06
CA ARG A 238 17.29 22.44 -0.91
C ARG A 238 15.86 22.07 -0.57
N GLU A 239 15.64 20.83 -0.11
CA GLU A 239 14.31 20.42 0.33
C GLU A 239 13.89 21.22 1.55
N ALA A 240 14.76 21.38 2.54
CA ALA A 240 14.49 22.23 3.70
C ALA A 240 14.13 23.68 3.31
N ASP A 241 14.83 24.29 2.35
CA ASP A 241 14.53 25.64 1.85
C ASP A 241 13.15 25.71 1.17
N LEU A 242 12.75 24.64 0.45
CA LEU A 242 11.43 24.54 -0.17
C LEU A 242 10.32 24.36 0.87
N LEU A 243 10.57 23.58 1.93
CA LEU A 243 9.63 23.43 3.04
C LEU A 243 9.49 24.73 3.86
N ASP A 244 10.59 25.46 4.08
CA ASP A 244 10.58 26.80 4.68
C ASP A 244 9.71 27.75 3.87
N ARG A 245 9.78 27.70 2.53
CA ARG A 245 8.95 28.52 1.66
C ARG A 245 7.46 28.16 1.74
N LEU A 246 7.12 26.87 1.86
CA LEU A 246 5.73 26.44 2.04
C LEU A 246 5.18 26.88 3.41
N ALA A 247 5.95 26.67 4.48
CA ALA A 247 5.58 27.07 5.83
C ALA A 247 5.40 28.60 5.93
N ALA A 248 6.33 29.37 5.35
CA ALA A 248 6.24 30.83 5.29
C ALA A 248 5.03 31.34 4.48
N ALA A 249 4.56 30.55 3.51
CA ALA A 249 3.34 30.87 2.76
C ALA A 249 2.04 30.52 3.51
N GLY A 250 2.12 29.87 4.68
CA GLY A 250 0.96 29.46 5.48
C GLY A 250 0.45 28.04 5.20
N VAL A 251 1.20 27.23 4.45
CA VAL A 251 0.86 25.82 4.21
C VAL A 251 1.19 24.97 5.44
N ASP A 252 0.28 24.09 5.85
CA ASP A 252 0.52 23.11 6.93
C ASP A 252 1.44 22.00 6.42
N VAL A 253 2.71 22.06 6.83
CA VAL A 253 3.74 21.07 6.47
C VAL A 253 4.08 20.26 7.72
N ARG A 254 3.90 18.94 7.64
CA ARG A 254 4.21 17.98 8.71
C ARG A 254 5.13 16.88 8.24
N LEU A 255 5.98 16.42 9.14
CA LEU A 255 6.93 15.34 8.93
C LEU A 255 6.62 14.18 9.88
N VAL A 256 6.43 12.98 9.31
CA VAL A 256 6.24 11.73 10.07
C VAL A 256 7.61 11.19 10.45
N GLY A 257 7.87 10.95 11.73
CA GLY A 257 9.11 10.31 12.18
C GLY A 257 9.44 10.56 13.65
N GLY A 258 10.67 10.22 14.03
CA GLY A 258 11.13 10.21 15.42
C GLY A 258 11.14 8.82 16.04
N GLU A 259 11.72 8.73 17.24
CA GLU A 259 12.00 7.47 17.95
C GLU A 259 10.78 6.55 18.13
N HIS A 260 9.59 7.13 18.29
CA HIS A 260 8.33 6.40 18.51
C HIS A 260 7.34 6.57 17.35
N ALA A 261 7.85 6.68 16.11
CA ALA A 261 7.01 6.74 14.92
C ALA A 261 6.31 5.40 14.66
N ARG A 262 5.08 5.44 14.15
CA ARG A 262 4.32 4.21 13.86
C ARG A 262 4.85 3.44 12.65
N TYR A 263 5.60 4.12 11.80
CA TYR A 263 6.13 3.59 10.55
C TYR A 263 7.61 3.93 10.47
N ASP A 264 8.43 2.97 10.04
CA ASP A 264 9.87 3.18 9.86
C ASP A 264 10.13 4.22 8.75
N TYR A 265 9.26 4.22 7.72
CA TYR A 265 9.21 5.29 6.73
C TYR A 265 7.77 5.57 6.27
N HIS A 266 7.41 6.85 6.19
CA HIS A 266 6.28 7.37 5.44
C HIS A 266 6.64 7.49 3.95
N HIS A 267 6.52 6.37 3.23
CA HIS A 267 6.98 6.25 1.85
C HIS A 267 5.86 6.38 0.80
N ALA A 268 4.62 6.69 1.21
CA ALA A 268 3.51 6.96 0.29
C ALA A 268 3.77 8.15 -0.64
N LYS A 269 3.31 8.06 -1.90
CA LYS A 269 3.42 9.13 -2.91
C LYS A 269 2.07 9.34 -3.61
N TYR A 270 1.26 10.22 -3.04
CA TYR A 270 -0.05 10.55 -3.60
C TYR A 270 -0.44 11.98 -3.25
N ALA A 271 -1.39 12.54 -3.98
CA ALA A 271 -2.08 13.74 -3.55
C ALA A 271 -3.58 13.60 -3.78
N VAL A 272 -4.39 13.92 -2.77
CA VAL A 272 -5.83 14.14 -2.92
C VAL A 272 -6.05 15.59 -3.32
N VAL A 273 -6.71 15.80 -4.45
CA VAL A 273 -7.01 17.11 -5.03
C VAL A 273 -8.52 17.16 -5.27
N ASP A 274 -9.23 17.82 -4.36
CA ASP A 274 -10.70 17.86 -4.37
C ASP A 274 -11.31 16.45 -4.41
N ASP A 275 -11.97 16.10 -5.51
CA ASP A 275 -12.62 14.80 -5.77
C ASP A 275 -11.78 13.91 -6.70
N ARG A 276 -10.49 14.23 -6.84
CA ARG A 276 -9.50 13.46 -7.61
C ARG A 276 -8.33 13.07 -6.72
N ALA A 277 -7.60 12.05 -7.12
CA ALA A 277 -6.32 11.71 -6.53
C ALA A 277 -5.31 11.35 -7.61
N VAL A 278 -4.05 11.74 -7.39
CA VAL A 278 -2.90 11.25 -8.15
C VAL A 278 -2.11 10.30 -7.26
N VAL A 279 -1.79 9.10 -7.76
CA VAL A 279 -0.92 8.11 -7.11
C VAL A 279 0.24 7.82 -8.05
N MET A 280 1.47 7.74 -7.52
CA MET A 280 2.66 7.54 -8.32
C MET A 280 3.70 6.65 -7.63
N THR A 281 4.62 6.09 -8.43
CA THR A 281 5.78 5.33 -7.93
C THR A 281 6.96 6.26 -7.55
N GLU A 282 6.96 7.49 -8.08
CA GLU A 282 8.03 8.49 -7.92
C GLU A 282 7.85 9.39 -6.70
N ASN A 283 8.97 9.94 -6.21
CA ASN A 283 8.93 11.06 -5.26
C ASN A 283 8.60 12.39 -5.99
N TRP A 284 8.21 13.40 -5.22
CA TRP A 284 7.93 14.76 -5.69
C TRP A 284 9.23 15.55 -5.97
N LYS A 285 10.09 15.01 -6.83
CA LYS A 285 11.42 15.54 -7.18
C LYS A 285 11.55 15.77 -8.69
N PRO A 286 12.57 16.51 -9.17
CA PRO A 286 12.80 16.73 -10.60
C PRO A 286 12.95 15.44 -11.39
N ALA A 287 13.60 14.43 -10.83
CA ALA A 287 13.73 13.10 -11.45
C ALA A 287 12.38 12.46 -11.84
N GLY A 288 11.32 12.69 -11.05
CA GLY A 288 9.95 12.22 -11.33
C GLY A 288 9.10 13.32 -11.95
N THR A 289 8.58 14.21 -11.13
CA THR A 289 7.67 15.32 -11.54
C THR A 289 8.29 16.38 -12.46
N GLY A 290 9.61 16.35 -12.67
CA GLY A 290 10.30 17.16 -13.67
C GLY A 290 10.61 16.39 -14.97
N GLY A 291 10.45 15.06 -14.98
CA GLY A 291 10.81 14.21 -16.10
C GLY A 291 12.33 14.11 -16.31
N ASN A 292 13.14 14.39 -15.29
CA ASN A 292 14.58 14.59 -15.47
C ASN A 292 15.44 13.35 -15.27
N SER A 293 14.87 12.17 -14.99
CA SER A 293 15.66 10.94 -14.75
C SER A 293 14.84 9.65 -14.78
N SER A 294 13.85 9.50 -13.89
CA SER A 294 13.31 8.18 -13.56
C SER A 294 12.25 7.69 -14.54
N ARG A 295 12.29 6.38 -14.86
CA ARG A 295 11.10 5.65 -15.31
C ARG A 295 10.20 5.40 -14.11
N GLY A 296 9.01 6.00 -14.09
CA GLY A 296 8.01 5.80 -13.05
C GLY A 296 6.60 5.69 -13.62
N TRP A 297 5.67 5.12 -12.85
CA TRP A 297 4.27 4.98 -13.23
C TRP A 297 3.40 5.85 -12.35
N GLY A 298 2.26 6.28 -12.87
CA GLY A 298 1.25 6.96 -12.06
C GLY A 298 -0.11 6.96 -12.72
N VAL A 299 -1.11 7.28 -11.90
CA VAL A 299 -2.50 7.32 -12.32
C VAL A 299 -3.19 8.50 -11.64
N VAL A 300 -4.10 9.15 -12.36
CA VAL A 300 -5.10 10.07 -11.78
C VAL A 300 -6.45 9.39 -11.81
N THR A 301 -7.11 9.30 -10.67
CA THR A 301 -8.45 8.72 -10.52
C THR A 301 -9.41 9.73 -9.88
N ASP A 302 -10.68 9.66 -10.25
CA ASP A 302 -11.80 10.39 -9.65
C ASP A 302 -12.81 9.45 -8.97
N GLN A 303 -12.44 8.17 -8.76
CA GLN A 303 -13.29 7.19 -8.09
C GLN A 303 -13.52 7.60 -6.63
N PRO A 304 -14.74 7.96 -6.21
CA PRO A 304 -14.96 8.62 -4.91
C PRO A 304 -14.46 7.79 -3.72
N ARG A 305 -14.68 6.48 -3.74
CA ARG A 305 -14.22 5.58 -2.67
C ARG A 305 -12.70 5.56 -2.53
N VAL A 306 -11.96 5.59 -3.63
CA VAL A 306 -10.48 5.61 -3.61
C VAL A 306 -10.00 6.96 -3.07
N VAL A 307 -10.61 8.05 -3.52
CA VAL A 307 -10.28 9.42 -3.04
C VAL A 307 -10.56 9.56 -1.54
N ASP A 308 -11.73 9.11 -1.07
CA ASP A 308 -12.11 9.11 0.35
C ASP A 308 -11.17 8.22 1.18
N GLY A 309 -10.78 7.06 0.64
CA GLY A 309 -9.82 6.16 1.28
C GLY A 309 -8.45 6.81 1.46
N LEU A 310 -7.92 7.47 0.43
CA LEU A 310 -6.65 8.21 0.50
C LEU A 310 -6.76 9.41 1.45
N GLU A 311 -7.86 10.15 1.44
CA GLU A 311 -8.09 11.24 2.39
C GLU A 311 -8.13 10.72 3.83
N ALA A 312 -8.78 9.60 4.07
CA ALA A 312 -8.86 8.99 5.38
C ALA A 312 -7.47 8.52 5.85
N THR A 313 -6.66 7.92 4.97
CA THR A 313 -5.26 7.56 5.25
C THR A 313 -4.44 8.80 5.60
N PHE A 314 -4.50 9.86 4.77
CA PHE A 314 -3.80 11.12 5.02
C PHE A 314 -4.13 11.70 6.40
N ARG A 315 -5.41 11.73 6.77
CA ARG A 315 -5.85 12.30 8.05
C ARG A 315 -5.36 11.49 9.25
N ALA A 316 -5.33 10.16 9.17
CA ALA A 316 -4.80 9.34 10.25
C ALA A 316 -3.27 9.44 10.37
N ASP A 317 -2.58 9.61 9.26
CA ASP A 317 -1.13 9.76 9.26
C ASP A 317 -0.77 11.16 9.79
N ALA A 318 -1.35 12.23 9.23
CA ALA A 318 -1.07 13.62 9.62
C ALA A 318 -1.62 14.04 11.00
N GLY A 319 -2.67 13.35 11.48
CA GLY A 319 -3.37 13.67 12.72
C GLY A 319 -2.78 13.06 13.98
N TRP A 320 -1.78 12.19 13.84
CA TRP A 320 -1.17 11.51 14.98
C TRP A 320 0.09 12.21 15.48
N ARG A 321 0.58 11.79 16.65
CA ARG A 321 1.69 12.44 17.37
C ARG A 321 3.04 12.35 16.68
N ASP A 322 3.22 11.39 15.78
CA ASP A 322 4.46 11.21 15.01
C ASP A 322 4.55 12.16 13.81
N ALA A 323 3.44 12.81 13.42
CA ALA A 323 3.41 13.85 12.39
C ALA A 323 3.65 15.25 12.98
N LYS A 324 4.92 15.65 13.05
CA LYS A 324 5.36 16.91 13.68
C LYS A 324 5.35 18.06 12.68
N PRO A 325 4.93 19.28 13.07
CA PRO A 325 5.05 20.47 12.22
C PRO A 325 6.50 20.71 11.78
N TRP A 326 6.70 21.16 10.54
CA TRP A 326 8.03 21.40 9.97
C TRP A 326 8.89 22.34 10.83
N ASP A 327 8.30 23.42 11.36
CA ASP A 327 8.99 24.40 12.20
C ASP A 327 9.48 23.84 13.54
N GLU A 328 8.84 22.78 14.05
CA GLU A 328 9.32 22.04 15.21
C GLU A 328 10.41 21.05 14.78
N PHE A 329 10.11 20.24 13.76
CA PHE A 329 10.99 19.18 13.29
C PHE A 329 12.37 19.69 12.89
N ARG A 330 12.45 20.84 12.21
CA ARG A 330 13.70 21.38 11.65
C ARG A 330 14.67 21.93 12.71
N ARG A 331 14.23 22.22 13.93
CA ARG A 331 15.05 22.94 14.93
C ARG A 331 16.30 22.14 15.28
N GLY A 332 17.45 22.78 15.18
CA GLY A 332 18.74 22.16 15.53
C GLY A 332 19.21 21.07 14.57
N ARG A 333 18.48 20.77 13.49
CA ARG A 333 18.86 19.74 12.50
C ARG A 333 19.79 20.30 11.43
N GLN A 334 20.68 19.44 10.94
CA GLN A 334 21.53 19.72 9.78
C GLN A 334 20.92 19.12 8.51
N PHE A 335 21.31 19.66 7.36
CA PHE A 335 20.79 19.24 6.06
C PHE A 335 21.93 19.04 5.06
N GLU A 336 21.76 17.98 4.29
CA GLU A 336 22.78 17.49 3.36
C GLU A 336 22.85 18.32 2.08
N ARG A 337 24.01 18.30 1.43
CA ARG A 337 24.15 18.80 0.07
C ARG A 337 23.87 17.65 -0.90
N GLY A 338 23.09 17.92 -1.94
CA GLY A 338 22.72 16.92 -2.94
C GLY A 338 22.67 17.51 -4.33
N GLU A 339 22.83 16.65 -5.32
CA GLU A 339 22.77 17.01 -6.73
C GLU A 339 21.33 16.98 -7.26
N ARG A 340 21.11 17.74 -8.34
CA ARG A 340 19.83 17.82 -9.02
C ARG A 340 19.88 17.02 -10.31
N SER A 341 18.88 16.17 -10.55
CA SER A 341 18.64 15.62 -11.87
C SER A 341 18.23 16.73 -12.84
N VAL A 342 19.00 16.88 -13.92
CA VAL A 342 18.81 17.89 -14.98
C VAL A 342 18.68 17.27 -16.37
N GLY A 343 18.49 15.94 -16.45
CA GLY A 343 18.34 15.23 -17.72
C GLY A 343 17.08 15.64 -18.48
N GLU A 344 17.08 15.38 -19.78
CA GLU A 344 15.92 15.52 -20.66
C GLU A 344 15.76 14.23 -21.45
N TYR A 345 14.53 13.75 -21.57
CA TYR A 345 14.22 12.46 -22.18
C TYR A 345 13.06 12.61 -23.19
N PRO A 346 13.06 11.82 -24.28
CA PRO A 346 12.01 11.89 -25.28
C PRO A 346 10.69 11.32 -24.74
N THR A 347 9.58 11.98 -25.04
CA THR A 347 8.24 11.44 -24.85
C THR A 347 7.97 10.36 -25.91
N ARG A 348 7.69 9.14 -25.45
CA ARG A 348 7.28 7.98 -26.25
C ARG A 348 5.88 7.49 -25.88
N PHE A 349 5.44 7.76 -24.66
CA PHE A 349 4.14 7.36 -24.13
C PHE A 349 3.36 8.59 -23.67
N GLU A 350 2.29 8.93 -24.39
CA GLU A 350 1.37 9.98 -23.95
C GLU A 350 0.52 9.50 -22.76
N SER A 351 0.05 10.43 -21.92
CA SER A 351 -0.94 10.08 -20.89
C SER A 351 -2.29 9.81 -21.53
N THR A 352 -2.96 8.72 -21.15
CA THR A 352 -4.22 8.30 -21.76
C THR A 352 -5.31 8.08 -20.71
N ARG A 353 -6.56 8.37 -21.06
CA ARG A 353 -7.72 7.98 -20.25
C ARG A 353 -8.13 6.56 -20.61
N VAL A 354 -7.92 5.62 -19.70
CA VAL A 354 -8.23 4.20 -19.86
C VAL A 354 -9.43 3.81 -18.99
N GLY A 355 -10.23 2.88 -19.46
CA GLY A 355 -11.28 2.22 -18.70
C GLY A 355 -10.69 1.31 -17.61
N VAL A 356 -11.37 1.25 -16.47
CA VAL A 356 -11.12 0.26 -15.41
C VAL A 356 -12.47 -0.26 -14.91
N ASP A 357 -12.56 -1.56 -14.67
CA ASP A 357 -13.72 -2.20 -14.05
C ASP A 357 -13.75 -1.96 -12.55
N ARG A 358 -12.57 -1.82 -11.94
CA ARG A 358 -12.39 -1.57 -10.51
C ARG A 358 -10.98 -1.05 -10.23
N ALA A 359 -10.84 -0.25 -9.19
CA ALA A 359 -9.55 0.02 -8.56
C ALA A 359 -9.63 -0.31 -7.07
N ASP A 360 -8.76 -1.18 -6.58
CA ASP A 360 -8.58 -1.46 -5.17
C ASP A 360 -7.44 -0.57 -4.62
N LEU A 361 -7.72 0.21 -3.59
CA LEU A 361 -6.71 0.94 -2.81
C LEU A 361 -6.21 0.04 -1.68
N LEU A 362 -4.90 -0.18 -1.68
CA LEU A 362 -4.16 -0.95 -0.70
C LEU A 362 -3.21 -0.03 0.07
N VAL A 363 -3.01 -0.35 1.33
CA VAL A 363 -2.12 0.41 2.22
C VAL A 363 -1.22 -0.59 2.97
N ALA A 364 0.08 -0.31 3.03
CA ALA A 364 1.00 -1.04 3.89
C ALA A 364 1.19 -0.26 5.22
N PRO A 365 1.39 -0.95 6.35
CA PRO A 365 1.49 -2.42 6.49
C PRO A 365 0.15 -3.15 6.66
N ASP A 366 -0.97 -2.45 6.44
CA ASP A 366 -2.31 -2.91 6.79
C ASP A 366 -2.79 -4.12 5.97
N ASN A 367 -2.74 -4.04 4.64
CA ASN A 367 -3.33 -5.06 3.76
C ASN A 367 -2.59 -5.31 2.43
N ALA A 368 -1.60 -4.49 2.09
CA ALA A 368 -0.97 -4.51 0.77
C ALA A 368 -0.26 -5.84 0.44
N GLN A 369 0.59 -6.35 1.34
CA GLN A 369 1.39 -7.55 1.09
C GLN A 369 0.51 -8.76 0.78
N ASP A 370 -0.41 -9.08 1.70
CA ASP A 370 -1.35 -10.20 1.57
C ASP A 370 -2.17 -10.11 0.29
N ARG A 371 -2.66 -8.92 -0.05
CA ARG A 371 -3.47 -8.72 -1.25
C ARG A 371 -2.66 -8.90 -2.53
N LEU A 372 -1.43 -8.40 -2.58
CA LEU A 372 -0.54 -8.56 -3.72
C LEU A 372 -0.10 -10.02 -3.90
N VAL A 373 0.27 -10.72 -2.83
CA VAL A 373 0.58 -12.15 -2.85
C VAL A 373 -0.59 -12.94 -3.44
N ARG A 374 -1.81 -12.73 -2.93
CA ARG A 374 -3.02 -13.40 -3.46
C ARG A 374 -3.29 -13.06 -4.93
N THR A 375 -2.95 -11.85 -5.37
CA THR A 375 -3.17 -11.42 -6.76
C THR A 375 -2.20 -12.13 -7.71
N ILE A 376 -0.94 -12.28 -7.32
CA ILE A 376 0.07 -13.04 -8.06
C ILE A 376 -0.27 -14.54 -8.06
N ASP A 377 -0.74 -15.07 -6.92
CA ASP A 377 -1.12 -16.49 -6.81
C ASP A 377 -2.34 -16.87 -7.64
N SER A 378 -3.17 -15.88 -7.96
CA SER A 378 -4.32 -16.02 -8.85
C SER A 378 -4.00 -15.63 -10.29
N ALA A 379 -2.72 -15.57 -10.66
CA ALA A 379 -2.34 -15.39 -12.05
C ALA A 379 -2.53 -16.71 -12.81
N ASP A 380 -3.09 -16.64 -14.00
CA ASP A 380 -3.39 -17.78 -14.87
C ASP A 380 -2.47 -17.82 -16.11
N ASP A 381 -2.02 -16.67 -16.61
CA ASP A 381 -1.31 -16.54 -17.89
C ASP A 381 0.08 -15.90 -17.73
N SER A 382 0.17 -14.69 -17.17
CA SER A 382 1.41 -13.90 -17.15
C SER A 382 1.55 -12.99 -15.93
N VAL A 383 2.79 -12.77 -15.49
CA VAL A 383 3.15 -11.79 -14.45
C VAL A 383 4.39 -11.02 -14.86
N ASP A 384 4.19 -9.77 -15.25
CA ASP A 384 5.24 -8.83 -15.62
C ASP A 384 5.49 -7.85 -14.49
N VAL A 385 6.69 -7.85 -13.92
CA VAL A 385 7.02 -7.03 -12.74
C VAL A 385 8.15 -6.08 -13.05
N VAL A 386 7.94 -4.80 -12.76
CA VAL A 386 8.98 -3.78 -12.77
C VAL A 386 9.23 -3.26 -11.35
N GLN A 387 10.47 -3.40 -10.88
CA GLN A 387 10.86 -3.01 -9.52
C GLN A 387 12.22 -2.34 -9.49
N VAL A 388 12.42 -1.43 -8.53
CA VAL A 388 13.76 -0.90 -8.23
C VAL A 388 14.70 -2.03 -7.80
N THR A 389 14.20 -2.87 -6.90
CA THR A 389 14.84 -4.09 -6.39
C THR A 389 13.75 -4.93 -5.71
N LEU A 390 14.02 -6.22 -5.48
CA LEU A 390 13.15 -7.10 -4.70
C LEU A 390 13.75 -7.35 -3.32
N GLY A 391 12.93 -7.85 -2.39
CA GLY A 391 13.40 -8.30 -1.10
C GLY A 391 14.14 -9.64 -1.16
N ASP A 392 14.39 -10.18 0.02
CA ASP A 392 15.04 -11.48 0.18
C ASP A 392 14.30 -12.59 -0.58
N TRP A 393 15.05 -13.64 -0.91
CA TRP A 393 14.54 -14.79 -1.67
C TRP A 393 13.27 -15.39 -1.08
N ASP A 394 13.18 -15.43 0.25
CA ASP A 394 12.06 -16.04 0.97
C ASP A 394 10.99 -15.02 1.40
N SER A 395 11.11 -13.77 0.95
CA SER A 395 10.07 -12.76 1.17
C SER A 395 8.77 -13.16 0.45
N PRO A 396 7.59 -12.85 1.00
CA PRO A 396 6.31 -13.36 0.50
C PRO A 396 6.03 -13.08 -0.99
N LEU A 397 6.37 -11.88 -1.47
CA LEU A 397 6.17 -11.51 -2.88
C LEU A 397 7.12 -12.26 -3.81
N VAL A 398 8.37 -12.48 -3.40
CA VAL A 398 9.36 -13.25 -4.17
C VAL A 398 8.99 -14.74 -4.19
N VAL A 399 8.46 -15.27 -3.09
CA VAL A 399 7.87 -16.62 -3.03
C VAL A 399 6.67 -16.74 -3.96
N ALA A 400 5.77 -15.74 -3.98
CA ALA A 400 4.59 -15.75 -4.84
C ALA A 400 4.95 -15.82 -6.33
N LEU A 401 5.94 -15.04 -6.78
CA LEU A 401 6.42 -15.08 -8.17
C LEU A 401 6.94 -16.47 -8.57
N ARG A 402 7.74 -17.09 -7.69
CA ARG A 402 8.23 -18.46 -7.91
C ARG A 402 7.12 -19.50 -7.88
N ARG A 403 6.08 -19.29 -7.08
CA ARG A 403 4.89 -20.15 -7.07
C ARG A 403 4.10 -20.01 -8.36
N ALA A 404 3.86 -18.80 -8.85
CA ALA A 404 3.19 -18.56 -10.13
C ALA A 404 3.93 -19.26 -11.28
N ALA A 405 5.25 -19.08 -11.40
CA ALA A 405 6.05 -19.76 -12.41
C ALA A 405 5.96 -21.30 -12.35
N ARG A 406 5.93 -21.87 -11.13
CA ARG A 406 5.71 -23.32 -10.93
C ARG A 406 4.32 -23.79 -11.32
N CYS A 407 3.33 -22.91 -11.30
CA CYS A 407 1.98 -23.17 -11.76
C CYS A 407 1.81 -23.03 -13.28
N GLY A 408 2.90 -22.68 -14.00
CA GLY A 408 2.90 -22.57 -15.47
C GLY A 408 2.67 -21.15 -16.00
N VAL A 409 2.62 -20.15 -15.11
CA VAL A 409 2.48 -18.73 -15.46
C VAL A 409 3.81 -18.21 -16.02
N ASP A 410 3.78 -17.42 -17.09
CA ASP A 410 4.96 -16.76 -17.65
C ASP A 410 5.36 -15.53 -16.81
N VAL A 411 6.52 -15.58 -16.16
CA VAL A 411 6.96 -14.50 -15.24
C VAL A 411 8.16 -13.72 -15.81
N ARG A 412 8.03 -12.41 -16.00
CA ARG A 412 9.12 -11.51 -16.42
C ARG A 412 9.43 -10.47 -15.35
N LEU A 413 10.67 -10.42 -14.87
CA LEU A 413 11.12 -9.51 -13.81
C LEU A 413 12.13 -8.49 -14.36
N LEU A 414 11.72 -7.22 -14.45
CA LEU A 414 12.57 -6.11 -14.87
C LEU A 414 13.05 -5.32 -13.64
N LEU A 415 14.34 -5.45 -13.33
CA LEU A 415 14.98 -4.83 -12.18
C LEU A 415 15.69 -3.53 -12.53
N GLY A 416 15.79 -2.63 -11.55
CA GLY A 416 16.53 -1.38 -11.68
C GLY A 416 18.03 -1.60 -11.95
N ASN A 417 18.62 -0.67 -12.67
CA ASN A 417 20.01 -0.70 -13.11
C ASN A 417 20.87 0.40 -12.45
N ALA A 418 20.40 0.99 -11.35
CA ALA A 418 21.10 2.09 -10.70
C ALA A 418 22.40 1.60 -10.05
N TRP A 419 23.45 2.42 -10.06
CA TRP A 419 24.79 2.00 -9.63
C TRP A 419 24.82 1.38 -8.22
N TYR A 420 23.97 1.87 -7.30
CA TYR A 420 23.93 1.42 -5.90
C TYR A 420 23.20 0.10 -5.69
N ASN A 421 22.46 -0.42 -6.67
CA ASN A 421 21.77 -1.71 -6.59
C ASN A 421 22.03 -2.62 -7.78
N ARG A 422 22.92 -2.21 -8.70
CA ARG A 422 23.19 -2.93 -9.95
C ARG A 422 23.79 -4.30 -9.68
N GLU A 423 24.76 -4.41 -8.79
CA GLU A 423 25.43 -5.67 -8.47
C GLU A 423 24.48 -6.65 -7.79
N ASP A 424 23.75 -6.19 -6.77
CA ASP A 424 22.75 -7.00 -6.06
C ASP A 424 21.62 -7.46 -6.98
N ASN A 425 21.10 -6.56 -7.82
CA ASN A 425 20.06 -6.92 -8.78
C ASN A 425 20.59 -7.88 -9.86
N GLN A 426 21.86 -7.80 -10.25
CA GLN A 426 22.45 -8.74 -11.20
C GLN A 426 22.54 -10.13 -10.57
N ALA A 427 23.05 -10.23 -9.34
CA ALA A 427 23.10 -11.50 -8.61
C ALA A 427 21.70 -12.10 -8.39
N LEU A 428 20.71 -11.25 -8.12
CA LEU A 428 19.32 -11.66 -7.99
C LEU A 428 18.76 -12.19 -9.33
N ALA A 429 19.03 -11.49 -10.44
CA ALA A 429 18.61 -11.93 -11.77
C ALA A 429 19.23 -13.29 -12.14
N ASP A 430 20.55 -13.43 -11.95
CA ASP A 430 21.28 -14.68 -12.22
C ASP A 430 20.72 -15.84 -11.37
N ARG A 431 20.37 -15.58 -10.11
CA ARG A 431 19.76 -16.57 -9.21
C ARG A 431 18.37 -17.01 -9.67
N PHE A 432 17.56 -16.09 -10.20
CA PHE A 432 16.26 -16.43 -10.77
C PHE A 432 16.41 -17.30 -12.02
N ASP A 433 17.33 -16.94 -12.92
CA ASP A 433 17.58 -17.68 -14.15
C ASP A 433 18.12 -19.10 -13.87
N GLU A 434 19.03 -19.25 -12.90
CA GLU A 434 19.50 -20.57 -12.42
C GLU A 434 18.34 -21.39 -11.85
N TRP A 435 17.57 -20.81 -10.92
CA TRP A 435 16.45 -21.48 -10.27
C TRP A 435 15.37 -21.93 -11.26
N ALA A 436 15.09 -21.10 -12.28
CA ALA A 436 14.11 -21.37 -13.32
C ALA A 436 14.58 -22.47 -14.26
N SER A 437 15.85 -22.42 -14.69
CA SER A 437 16.48 -23.44 -15.54
C SER A 437 16.50 -24.81 -14.88
N ASP A 438 16.82 -24.88 -13.58
CA ASP A 438 16.81 -26.12 -12.81
C ASP A 438 15.44 -26.78 -12.69
N ARG A 439 14.37 -26.00 -12.88
CA ARG A 439 12.98 -26.45 -12.67
C ARG A 439 12.17 -26.54 -13.96
N ASP A 440 12.75 -26.14 -15.09
CA ASP A 440 12.06 -26.07 -16.39
C ASP A 440 10.76 -25.23 -16.30
N VAL A 441 10.86 -24.04 -15.69
CA VAL A 441 9.73 -23.10 -15.53
C VAL A 441 9.99 -21.78 -16.25
N SER A 442 8.92 -21.11 -16.68
CA SER A 442 8.99 -19.82 -17.35
C SER A 442 9.12 -18.67 -16.36
N LEU A 443 10.35 -18.35 -15.97
CA LEU A 443 10.67 -17.17 -15.18
C LEU A 443 11.99 -16.59 -15.70
N THR A 444 11.97 -15.33 -16.12
CA THR A 444 13.17 -14.61 -16.55
C THR A 444 13.32 -13.31 -15.78
N ALA A 445 14.51 -13.05 -15.27
CA ALA A 445 14.83 -11.80 -14.60
C ALA A 445 15.99 -11.09 -15.29
N LYS A 446 15.91 -9.76 -15.43
CA LYS A 446 17.03 -8.97 -15.97
C LYS A 446 17.01 -7.54 -15.51
N LEU A 447 18.15 -6.87 -15.70
CA LEU A 447 18.28 -5.43 -15.46
C LEU A 447 17.75 -4.64 -16.65
N ALA A 448 17.13 -3.49 -16.36
CA ALA A 448 16.67 -2.57 -17.38
C ALA A 448 17.83 -1.95 -18.18
N GLU A 449 17.65 -1.88 -19.49
CA GLU A 449 18.54 -1.18 -20.43
C GLU A 449 17.85 0.09 -20.95
N PRO A 450 17.96 1.23 -20.24
CA PRO A 450 17.20 2.44 -20.58
C PRO A 450 17.54 3.04 -21.95
N GLY A 451 18.81 2.96 -22.37
CA GLY A 451 19.30 3.74 -23.51
C GLY A 451 19.13 5.25 -23.26
N ASN A 452 18.46 5.94 -24.18
CA ASN A 452 18.16 7.37 -24.08
C ASN A 452 16.74 7.69 -23.59
N ARG A 453 16.04 6.72 -22.99
CA ARG A 453 14.60 6.82 -22.66
C ARG A 453 14.33 7.32 -21.25
N TYR A 454 15.23 6.99 -20.33
CA TYR A 454 15.25 7.38 -18.92
C TYR A 454 16.65 7.08 -18.37
N GLU A 455 16.96 7.45 -17.13
CA GLU A 455 18.24 7.15 -16.47
C GLU A 455 18.20 5.79 -15.76
N LYS A 456 17.13 5.56 -14.99
CA LYS A 456 16.95 4.39 -14.13
C LYS A 456 15.49 4.07 -13.88
N ILE A 457 15.21 2.82 -13.55
CA ILE A 457 13.88 2.40 -13.06
C ILE A 457 13.66 2.94 -11.66
N HIS A 458 12.50 3.54 -11.46
CA HIS A 458 11.93 3.80 -10.14
C HIS A 458 10.40 3.54 -10.11
N ALA A 459 9.89 2.88 -11.15
CA ALA A 459 8.62 2.18 -11.16
C ALA A 459 8.63 1.01 -10.19
N LYS A 460 7.47 0.78 -9.60
CA LYS A 460 7.16 -0.27 -8.62
C LYS A 460 5.76 -0.75 -9.00
N GLY A 461 5.72 -1.67 -9.93
CA GLY A 461 4.47 -2.06 -10.56
C GLY A 461 4.53 -3.44 -11.16
N ALA A 462 3.35 -3.92 -11.54
CA ALA A 462 3.21 -5.17 -12.26
C ALA A 462 2.00 -5.12 -13.19
N VAL A 463 2.06 -5.88 -14.28
CA VAL A 463 0.91 -6.24 -15.13
C VAL A 463 0.70 -7.74 -14.97
N ILE A 464 -0.54 -8.17 -14.73
CA ILE A 464 -0.88 -9.57 -14.44
C ILE A 464 -2.04 -9.96 -15.36
N ASP A 465 -1.88 -11.07 -16.09
CA ASP A 465 -2.85 -11.68 -17.02
C ASP A 465 -3.50 -10.68 -18.00
N ASP A 466 -2.77 -9.63 -18.39
CA ASP A 466 -3.24 -8.56 -19.27
C ASP A 466 -4.57 -7.89 -18.84
N ASP A 467 -4.97 -8.03 -17.57
CA ASP A 467 -6.23 -7.49 -17.03
C ASP A 467 -6.07 -6.76 -15.68
N ARG A 468 -4.89 -6.88 -15.05
CA ARG A 468 -4.60 -6.29 -13.73
C ARG A 468 -3.31 -5.48 -13.77
N VAL A 469 -3.34 -4.32 -13.11
CA VAL A 469 -2.16 -3.48 -12.94
C VAL A 469 -1.96 -3.12 -11.48
N VAL A 470 -0.76 -3.39 -10.97
CA VAL A 470 -0.28 -2.91 -9.68
C VAL A 470 0.59 -1.69 -9.91
N LEU A 471 0.33 -0.59 -9.21
CA LEU A 471 1.26 0.54 -9.14
C LEU A 471 1.16 1.27 -7.80
N GLY A 472 2.28 1.75 -7.30
CA GLY A 472 2.31 2.50 -6.05
C GLY A 472 3.69 2.74 -5.51
N SER A 473 3.77 3.03 -4.22
CA SER A 473 5.02 3.38 -3.57
C SER A 473 5.82 2.18 -3.04
N LEU A 474 5.18 1.02 -2.94
CA LEU A 474 5.73 -0.20 -2.34
C LEU A 474 6.86 -0.82 -3.18
N ASN A 475 8.08 -0.80 -2.66
CA ASN A 475 9.12 -1.74 -3.12
C ASN A 475 8.75 -3.14 -2.63
N TRP A 476 8.93 -4.18 -3.46
CA TRP A 476 8.54 -5.54 -3.09
C TRP A 476 9.58 -6.23 -2.18
N ASN A 477 9.81 -5.64 -1.00
CA ASN A 477 10.64 -6.17 0.07
C ASN A 477 9.89 -6.14 1.42
N GLU A 478 10.39 -6.90 2.39
CA GLU A 478 9.71 -7.11 3.67
C GLU A 478 9.51 -5.81 4.45
N GLN A 479 10.58 -5.04 4.61
CA GLN A 479 10.57 -3.75 5.30
C GLN A 479 9.46 -2.81 4.79
N ALA A 480 9.37 -2.64 3.46
CA ALA A 480 8.38 -1.77 2.85
C ALA A 480 6.96 -2.32 3.02
N ALA A 481 6.81 -3.65 3.06
CA ALA A 481 5.53 -4.32 3.17
C ALA A 481 4.97 -4.34 4.61
N THR A 482 5.83 -4.38 5.62
CA THR A 482 5.43 -4.64 7.02
C THR A 482 5.71 -3.50 8.00
N SER A 483 6.57 -2.54 7.64
CA SER A 483 6.94 -1.44 8.55
C SER A 483 6.77 -0.04 7.94
N ASN A 484 6.73 0.09 6.61
CA ASN A 484 6.55 1.40 5.97
C ASN A 484 5.07 1.70 5.72
N ARG A 485 4.73 3.00 5.73
CA ARG A 485 3.48 3.49 5.15
C ARG A 485 3.64 3.56 3.63
N GLU A 486 2.95 2.68 2.92
CA GLU A 486 2.91 2.63 1.45
C GLU A 486 1.46 2.72 0.95
N VAL A 487 1.27 3.24 -0.26
CA VAL A 487 -0.02 3.30 -0.97
C VAL A 487 0.13 2.64 -2.34
N ILE A 488 -0.81 1.76 -2.66
CA ILE A 488 -0.84 1.00 -3.91
C ILE A 488 -2.25 1.05 -4.48
N LEU A 489 -2.35 1.20 -5.80
CA LEU A 489 -3.57 0.94 -6.55
C LEU A 489 -3.40 -0.37 -7.32
N LEU A 490 -4.38 -1.27 -7.16
CA LEU A 490 -4.58 -2.45 -7.97
C LEU A 490 -5.76 -2.19 -8.90
N LEU A 491 -5.46 -1.89 -10.15
CA LEU A 491 -6.43 -1.62 -11.21
C LEU A 491 -6.83 -2.94 -11.87
N TYR A 492 -8.12 -3.06 -12.20
CA TYR A 492 -8.69 -4.14 -13.00
C TYR A 492 -9.26 -3.54 -14.29
N GLY A 493 -8.86 -4.07 -15.44
CA GLY A 493 -9.36 -3.68 -16.76
C GLY A 493 -8.26 -3.70 -17.83
N ASP A 494 -8.59 -4.31 -18.96
CA ASP A 494 -7.68 -4.57 -20.08
C ASP A 494 -7.06 -3.28 -20.65
N GLU A 495 -7.82 -2.18 -20.80
CA GLU A 495 -7.27 -0.92 -21.33
C GLU A 495 -6.12 -0.35 -20.47
N ALA A 496 -6.19 -0.55 -19.15
CA ALA A 496 -5.13 -0.13 -18.24
C ALA A 496 -3.93 -1.09 -18.35
N ALA A 497 -4.18 -2.40 -18.39
CA ALA A 497 -3.16 -3.40 -18.56
C ALA A 497 -2.42 -3.25 -19.89
N ASP A 498 -3.11 -3.01 -21.00
CA ASP A 498 -2.55 -2.70 -22.31
C ASP A 498 -1.60 -1.50 -22.22
N TYR A 499 -2.04 -0.39 -21.61
CA TYR A 499 -1.21 0.82 -21.50
C TYR A 499 0.10 0.58 -20.74
N TYR A 500 0.04 -0.06 -19.58
CA TYR A 500 1.24 -0.31 -18.78
C TYR A 500 2.06 -1.51 -19.30
N GLY A 501 1.42 -2.46 -19.98
CA GLY A 501 2.02 -3.60 -20.66
C GLY A 501 2.86 -3.15 -21.86
N GLU A 502 2.34 -2.24 -22.69
CA GLU A 502 3.11 -1.61 -23.77
C GLU A 502 4.36 -0.89 -23.26
N VAL A 503 4.25 -0.19 -22.12
CA VAL A 503 5.39 0.45 -21.46
C VAL A 503 6.38 -0.61 -20.96
N PHE A 504 5.89 -1.64 -20.28
CA PHE A 504 6.71 -2.73 -19.76
C PHE A 504 7.48 -3.42 -20.90
N ASP A 505 6.81 -3.78 -22.00
CA ASP A 505 7.44 -4.42 -23.16
C ASP A 505 8.51 -3.55 -23.80
N ALA A 506 8.28 -2.25 -23.94
CA ALA A 506 9.28 -1.34 -24.47
C ALA A 506 10.51 -1.26 -23.55
N ASP A 507 10.28 -1.20 -22.23
CA ASP A 507 11.33 -1.18 -21.21
C ASP A 507 12.09 -2.50 -21.14
N TRP A 508 11.39 -3.62 -21.23
CA TRP A 508 11.92 -4.98 -21.33
C TRP A 508 12.82 -5.14 -22.55
N ASN A 509 12.40 -4.65 -23.72
CA ASN A 509 13.16 -4.80 -24.96
C ASN A 509 14.30 -3.78 -25.12
N GLY A 510 14.56 -2.94 -24.11
CA GLY A 510 15.59 -1.91 -24.17
C GLY A 510 15.32 -0.84 -25.23
N GLY A 511 14.07 -0.69 -25.66
CA GLY A 511 13.68 0.18 -26.77
C GLY A 511 14.10 -0.30 -28.17
N LYS A 512 14.54 -1.55 -28.33
CA LYS A 512 14.69 -2.19 -29.65
C LYS A 512 13.30 -2.60 -30.14
N PRO A 513 12.86 -2.22 -31.35
CA PRO A 513 11.56 -2.67 -31.85
C PRO A 513 11.55 -4.20 -31.95
N GLY A 514 10.51 -4.84 -31.42
CA GLY A 514 10.25 -6.24 -31.70
C GLY A 514 10.14 -6.42 -33.21
N LEU A 515 10.90 -7.35 -33.79
CA LEU A 515 10.79 -7.63 -35.22
C LEU A 515 9.36 -8.13 -35.50
N PRO A 516 8.60 -7.49 -36.41
CA PRO A 516 7.27 -7.97 -36.74
C PRO A 516 7.37 -9.41 -37.24
N VAL A 517 6.58 -10.32 -36.67
CA VAL A 517 6.57 -11.74 -37.07
C VAL A 517 6.33 -11.89 -38.58
N GLY A 518 5.55 -10.98 -39.18
CA GLY A 518 5.35 -10.92 -40.63
C GLY A 518 6.62 -10.60 -41.45
N LEU A 519 7.57 -9.87 -40.88
CA LEU A 519 8.84 -9.52 -41.53
C LEU A 519 9.81 -10.71 -41.48
N ILE A 520 9.80 -11.49 -40.39
CA ILE A 520 10.50 -12.78 -40.30
C ILE A 520 9.89 -13.78 -41.30
N GLY A 521 8.56 -13.86 -41.37
CA GLY A 521 7.85 -14.68 -42.34
C GLY A 521 8.15 -14.30 -43.80
N ALA A 522 8.25 -13.00 -44.10
CA ALA A 522 8.62 -12.50 -45.42
C ALA A 522 10.07 -12.85 -45.79
N VAL A 523 11.01 -12.71 -44.85
CA VAL A 523 12.43 -13.08 -45.06
C VAL A 523 12.58 -14.58 -45.28
N VAL A 524 11.92 -15.41 -44.47
CA VAL A 524 11.90 -16.88 -44.65
C VAL A 524 11.26 -17.25 -45.99
N GLY A 525 10.15 -16.61 -46.35
CA GLY A 525 9.50 -16.79 -47.65
C GLY A 525 10.42 -16.45 -48.82
N CYS A 526 11.14 -15.32 -48.76
CA CYS A 526 12.12 -14.94 -49.78
C CYS A 526 13.29 -15.92 -49.88
N LEU A 527 13.78 -16.45 -48.75
CA LEU A 527 14.85 -17.44 -48.73
C LEU A 527 14.41 -18.79 -49.32
N ILE A 528 13.17 -19.22 -49.07
CA ILE A 528 12.59 -20.43 -49.68
C ILE A 528 12.46 -20.26 -51.21
N VAL A 529 11.96 -19.11 -51.67
CA VAL A 529 11.85 -18.81 -53.11
C VAL A 529 13.23 -18.76 -53.77
N ALA A 530 14.21 -18.11 -53.14
CA ALA A 530 15.58 -18.07 -53.64
C ALA A 530 16.20 -19.48 -53.72
N GLY A 531 16.00 -20.31 -52.70
CA GLY A 531 16.44 -21.72 -52.71
C GLY A 531 15.79 -22.54 -53.82
N LEU A 532 14.49 -22.34 -54.10
CA LEU A 532 13.79 -23.00 -55.20
C LEU A 532 14.28 -22.53 -56.58
N VAL A 533 14.63 -21.25 -56.75
CA VAL A 533 15.18 -20.71 -58.00
C VAL A 533 16.59 -21.24 -58.25
N VAL A 534 17.45 -21.27 -57.23
CA VAL A 534 18.80 -21.87 -57.33
C VAL A 534 18.71 -23.34 -57.70
N ARG A 535 17.80 -24.09 -57.05
CA ARG A 535 17.59 -25.51 -57.37
C ARG A 535 17.11 -25.70 -58.80
N ARG A 536 16.28 -24.81 -59.35
CA ARG A 536 15.81 -24.88 -60.74
C ARG A 536 16.91 -24.61 -61.75
N LEU A 537 17.86 -23.73 -61.43
CA LEU A 537 19.02 -23.44 -62.29
C LEU A 537 20.04 -24.58 -62.33
N GLU A 538 20.16 -25.38 -61.27
CA GLU A 538 21.02 -26.58 -61.25
C GLU A 538 20.47 -27.76 -62.07
N PHE A 539 19.16 -27.78 -62.38
CA PHE A 539 18.53 -28.83 -63.20
C PHE A 539 18.52 -28.51 -64.72
N GLU A 540 18.85 -27.28 -65.12
CA GLU A 540 18.86 -26.83 -66.52
C GLU A 540 20.28 -26.56 -67.07
N GLY A 541 21.33 -26.89 -66.30
CA GLY A 541 22.76 -26.70 -66.63
C GLY A 541 23.48 -27.95 -67.11
#